data_AF-A0A0N4THP7-F1
#
_entry.id   AF-A0A0N4THP7-F1
#
_cell.length_a   1.000
_cell.length_b   1.000
_cell.length_c   1.000
_cell.angle_alpha   90.00
_cell.angle_beta   90.00
_cell.angle_gamma   90.00
#
_symmetry.space_group_name_H-M   'P 1'
#
loop_
_entity.id
_entity.type
_entity.pdbx_description
1 polymer ?
#
loop_
_entity_poly.entity_id
_entity_poly.type
_entity_poly.pdbx_seq_one_letter_code
_entity_poly.pdbx_strand_id
1 'polypeptide(L)'
;MRKLNGGKTGILKDSPASKLKELELILEPQITSLLHSVSQQFDAFANTCRLAMYWLSSHALSDYLSEVILETIVASIFLKPFSIEPPRTSFVGFFHFLILLSTHNWLVKPLLVDFDNNWTGLLHFYSFLELSP
;
A
#
# COMPACT_ATOMS: atom_id res chain seq x y z
N MET A 1 11.54 -51.66 28.48
CA MET A 1 11.71 -50.24 28.09
C MET A 1 11.48 -50.17 26.58
N ARG A 2 10.33 -49.71 26.05
CA ARG A 2 9.85 -48.33 25.98
C ARG A 2 8.31 -48.33 26.03
N LYS A 3 7.72 -47.54 26.93
CA LYS A 3 6.27 -47.32 26.94
C LYS A 3 5.90 -46.46 25.72
N LEU A 4 5.08 -47.01 24.83
CA LEU A 4 4.37 -46.24 23.82
C LEU A 4 3.25 -45.48 24.54
N ASN A 5 3.52 -44.23 24.92
CA ASN A 5 2.51 -43.38 25.52
C ASN A 5 1.55 -42.91 24.43
N GLY A 6 0.35 -43.52 24.46
CA GLY A 6 -0.93 -42.80 24.58
C GLY A 6 -1.21 -41.73 23.55
N GLY A 7 -2.14 -42.06 22.65
CA GLY A 7 -2.70 -41.14 21.67
C GLY A 7 -3.07 -39.78 22.27
N LYS A 8 -2.44 -38.75 21.72
CA LYS A 8 -3.07 -37.44 21.58
C LYS A 8 -3.30 -37.29 20.09
N THR A 9 -4.55 -37.33 19.67
CA THR A 9 -4.99 -36.77 18.38
C THR A 9 -4.31 -35.42 18.24
N GLY A 10 -3.31 -35.36 17.38
CA GLY A 10 -2.52 -34.17 17.11
C GLY A 10 -3.36 -33.19 16.31
N ILE A 11 -4.41 -32.65 16.93
CA ILE A 11 -5.00 -31.42 16.43
C ILE A 11 -3.95 -30.35 16.77
N LEU A 12 -3.13 -30.01 15.77
CA LEU A 12 -2.29 -28.83 15.83
C LEU A 12 -3.24 -27.67 16.11
N LYS A 13 -3.21 -27.14 17.34
CA LYS A 13 -3.92 -25.91 17.65
C LYS A 13 -3.21 -24.82 16.87
N ASP A 14 -3.87 -24.25 15.87
CA ASP A 14 -3.35 -23.10 15.12
C ASP A 14 -2.86 -22.05 16.11
N SER A 15 -1.55 -21.84 16.15
CA SER A 15 -0.97 -20.73 16.88
C SER A 15 -1.45 -19.44 16.21
N PRO A 16 -1.77 -18.37 16.96
CA PRO A 16 -2.08 -17.07 16.36
C PRO A 16 -0.99 -16.61 15.38
N ALA A 17 0.27 -17.01 15.62
CA ALA A 17 1.38 -16.76 14.69
C ALA A 17 1.23 -17.46 13.32
N SER A 18 0.67 -18.68 13.27
CA SER A 18 0.42 -19.40 12.00
C SER A 18 -0.59 -18.64 11.15
N LYS A 19 -1.71 -18.24 11.76
CA LYS A 19 -2.76 -17.49 11.08
C LYS A 19 -2.26 -16.16 10.55
N LEU A 20 -1.47 -15.42 11.34
CA LEU A 20 -0.85 -14.18 10.87
C LEU A 20 0.06 -14.41 9.66
N LYS A 21 0.86 -15.48 9.68
CA LYS A 21 1.75 -15.78 8.57
C LYS A 21 1.00 -16.22 7.31
N GLU A 22 -0.07 -16.97 7.48
CA GLU A 22 -0.97 -17.36 6.38
C GLU A 22 -1.62 -16.12 5.73
N LEU A 23 -2.04 -15.13 6.52
CA LEU A 23 -2.58 -13.88 5.98
C LEU A 23 -1.51 -13.07 5.23
N GLU A 24 -0.30 -12.98 5.77
CA GLU A 24 0.83 -12.31 5.11
C GLU A 24 1.10 -12.90 3.72
N LEU A 25 1.11 -14.23 3.59
CA LEU A 25 1.28 -14.94 2.31
C LEU A 25 0.21 -14.63 1.26
N ILE A 26 -0.98 -14.22 1.69
CA ILE A 26 -2.09 -13.85 0.79
C ILE A 26 -2.01 -12.36 0.42
N LEU A 27 -1.72 -11.50 1.39
CA LEU A 27 -1.78 -10.05 1.23
C LEU A 27 -0.58 -9.47 0.48
N GLU A 28 0.62 -9.98 0.74
CA GLU A 28 1.85 -9.52 0.07
C GLU A 28 1.80 -9.64 -1.46
N PRO A 29 1.45 -10.80 -2.06
CA PRO A 29 1.37 -10.91 -3.52
C PRO A 29 0.26 -10.05 -4.11
N GLN A 30 -0.84 -9.83 -3.37
CA GLN A 30 -1.93 -8.95 -3.81
C GLN A 30 -1.45 -7.50 -3.92
N ILE A 31 -0.84 -6.96 -2.87
CA ILE A 31 -0.33 -5.57 -2.90
C ILE A 31 0.79 -5.43 -3.94
N THR A 32 1.69 -6.41 -4.04
CA THR A 32 2.76 -6.39 -5.06
C THR A 32 2.19 -6.36 -6.48
N SER A 33 1.12 -7.13 -6.76
CA SER A 33 0.42 -7.09 -8.04
C SER A 33 -0.18 -5.72 -8.33
N LEU A 34 -0.83 -5.09 -7.33
CA LEU A 34 -1.44 -3.78 -7.48
C LEU A 34 -0.40 -2.69 -7.75
N LEU A 35 0.71 -2.68 -6.99
CA LEU A 35 1.82 -1.75 -7.19
C LEU A 35 2.51 -1.97 -8.53
N HIS A 36 2.63 -3.24 -8.95
CA HIS A 36 3.12 -3.55 -10.28
C HIS A 36 2.21 -2.96 -11.37
N SER A 37 0.88 -3.08 -11.23
CA SER A 37 -0.07 -2.43 -12.16
C SER A 37 0.11 -0.91 -12.20
N VAL A 38 0.32 -0.24 -11.06
CA VAL A 38 0.60 1.20 -11.01
C VAL A 38 1.90 1.54 -11.75
N SER A 39 2.95 0.72 -11.57
CA SER A 39 4.23 0.91 -12.25
C SER A 39 4.12 0.83 -13.78
N GLN A 40 3.21 0.01 -14.29
CA GLN A 40 2.94 -0.10 -15.73
C GLN A 40 2.08 1.06 -16.25
N GLN A 41 1.25 1.67 -15.40
CA GLN A 41 0.41 2.81 -15.76
C GLN A 41 1.20 4.12 -15.81
N PHE A 42 2.22 4.28 -14.96
CA PHE A 42 2.96 5.54 -14.81
C PHE A 42 4.49 5.33 -14.91
N ASP A 43 5.08 5.73 -16.04
CA ASP A 43 6.52 5.57 -16.31
C ASP A 43 7.42 6.18 -15.22
N ALA A 44 7.00 7.29 -14.61
CA ALA A 44 7.78 7.99 -13.59
C ALA A 44 7.69 7.34 -12.20
N PHE A 45 6.78 6.39 -11.97
CA PHE A 45 6.49 5.81 -10.66
C PHE A 45 7.70 5.11 -10.05
N ALA A 46 8.28 4.13 -10.73
CA ALA A 46 9.39 3.32 -10.21
C ALA A 46 10.61 4.20 -9.86
N ASN A 47 10.93 5.17 -10.72
CA ASN A 47 12.03 6.11 -10.46
C ASN A 47 11.72 7.07 -9.30
N THR A 48 10.46 7.41 -9.08
CA THR A 48 10.03 8.18 -7.90
C THR A 48 10.23 7.38 -6.62
N CYS A 49 9.81 6.11 -6.59
CA CYS A 49 10.01 5.24 -5.43
C CYS A 49 11.50 5.12 -5.06
N ARG A 50 12.37 4.92 -6.06
CA ARG A 50 13.83 4.85 -5.85
C ARG A 50 14.39 6.15 -5.28
N LEU A 51 13.94 7.31 -5.77
CA LEU A 51 14.37 8.60 -5.27
C LEU A 51 13.89 8.85 -3.83
N ALA A 52 12.64 8.47 -3.52
CA ALA A 52 12.09 8.53 -2.16
C ALA A 52 12.86 7.62 -1.19
N MET A 53 13.16 6.38 -1.59
CA MET A 53 13.93 5.45 -0.78
C MET A 53 15.36 5.95 -0.55
N TYR A 54 16.01 6.47 -1.60
CA TYR A 54 17.33 7.09 -1.48
C TYR A 54 17.33 8.26 -0.50
N TRP A 55 16.32 9.12 -0.57
CA TRP A 55 16.16 10.22 0.37
C TRP A 55 15.96 9.72 1.80
N LEU A 56 15.10 8.72 2.05
CA LEU A 56 14.92 8.13 3.39
C LEU A 56 16.21 7.52 3.94
N SER A 57 16.94 6.76 3.12
CA SER A 57 18.23 6.18 3.49
C SER A 57 19.26 7.27 3.84
N SER A 58 19.25 8.39 3.12
CA SER A 58 20.13 9.54 3.39
C SER A 58 19.84 10.21 4.75
N HIS A 59 18.65 9.99 5.31
CA HIS A 59 18.23 10.48 6.62
C HIS A 59 18.24 9.37 7.70
N ALA A 60 18.77 8.18 7.39
CA ALA A 60 18.75 7.00 8.27
C ALA A 60 17.33 6.58 8.70
N LEU A 61 16.34 6.75 7.81
CA LEU A 61 14.94 6.41 8.05
C LEU A 61 14.47 5.14 7.31
N SER A 62 15.32 4.54 6.48
CA SER A 62 14.97 3.37 5.64
C SER A 62 14.51 2.16 6.44
N ASP A 63 15.02 1.95 7.65
CA ASP A 63 14.70 0.78 8.47
C ASP A 63 13.31 0.88 9.13
N TYR A 64 12.70 2.06 9.12
CA TYR A 64 11.40 2.32 9.74
C TYR A 64 10.24 2.27 8.74
N LEU A 65 10.53 2.23 7.43
CA LEU A 65 9.52 2.22 6.38
C LEU A 65 9.80 1.06 5.42
N SER A 66 8.87 0.11 5.35
CA SER A 66 8.98 -0.97 4.37
C SER A 66 8.81 -0.43 2.95
N GLU A 67 9.44 -1.10 1.98
CA GLU A 67 9.37 -0.74 0.56
C GLU A 67 7.92 -0.73 0.07
N VAL A 68 7.11 -1.72 0.46
CA VAL A 68 5.68 -1.79 0.13
C VAL A 68 4.91 -0.56 0.62
N ILE A 69 5.19 -0.08 1.84
CA ILE A 69 4.51 1.12 2.38
C ILE A 69 4.97 2.36 1.61
N LEU A 70 6.27 2.49 1.34
CA LEU A 70 6.81 3.59 0.54
C LEU A 70 6.15 3.65 -0.83
N GLU A 71 6.14 2.53 -1.55
CA GLU A 71 5.53 2.43 -2.87
C GLU A 71 4.02 2.73 -2.83
N THR A 72 3.33 2.33 -1.75
CA THR A 72 1.91 2.65 -1.53
C THR A 72 1.68 4.15 -1.33
N ILE A 73 2.54 4.82 -0.55
CA ILE A 73 2.49 6.28 -0.38
C ILE A 73 2.74 6.97 -1.72
N VAL A 74 3.74 6.51 -2.48
CA VAL A 74 3.99 7.05 -3.82
C VAL A 74 2.83 6.75 -4.76
N ALA A 75 2.18 5.58 -4.70
CA ALA A 75 1.05 5.26 -5.56
C ALA A 75 -0.10 6.24 -5.34
N SER A 76 -0.33 6.66 -4.09
CA SER A 76 -1.37 7.62 -3.74
C SER A 76 -1.24 8.97 -4.47
N ILE A 77 -0.02 9.47 -4.70
CA ILE A 77 0.21 10.76 -5.38
C ILE A 77 0.11 10.64 -6.91
N PHE A 78 0.22 9.44 -7.47
CA PHE A 78 0.03 9.18 -8.90
C PHE A 78 -1.44 8.92 -9.23
N LEU A 79 -2.13 8.14 -8.38
CA LEU A 79 -3.54 7.82 -8.53
C LEU A 79 -4.44 9.01 -8.17
N LYS A 80 -4.04 9.81 -7.17
CA LYS A 80 -4.74 11.03 -6.75
C LYS A 80 -3.78 12.22 -6.74
N PRO A 81 -3.49 12.79 -7.92
CA PRO A 81 -2.52 13.87 -8.02
C PRO A 81 -3.00 15.16 -7.33
N PHE A 82 -2.03 15.94 -6.85
CA PHE A 82 -2.26 17.29 -6.33
C PHE A 82 -2.62 18.30 -7.45
N SER A 83 -2.33 17.96 -8.70
CA SER A 83 -2.63 18.73 -9.92
C SER A 83 -3.68 17.99 -10.75
N ILE A 84 -4.13 18.60 -11.86
CA ILE A 84 -5.03 17.99 -12.84
C ILE A 84 -4.42 16.70 -13.43
N GLU A 85 -3.08 16.65 -13.55
CA GLU A 85 -2.36 15.52 -14.13
C GLU A 85 -1.42 14.83 -13.13
N PRO A 86 -1.18 13.52 -13.29
CA PRO A 86 -0.20 12.78 -12.51
C PRO A 86 1.24 13.25 -12.78
N PRO A 87 2.18 13.01 -11.83
CA PRO A 87 3.58 13.35 -12.04
C PRO A 87 4.15 12.66 -13.28
N ARG A 88 4.69 13.45 -14.23
CA ARG A 88 5.31 12.91 -15.46
C ARG A 88 6.83 12.68 -15.33
N THR A 89 7.45 13.18 -14.26
CA THR A 89 8.87 13.00 -13.98
C THR A 89 9.09 12.54 -12.55
N SER A 90 10.17 11.80 -12.32
CA SER A 90 10.50 11.30 -10.98
C SER A 90 10.77 12.43 -9.98
N PHE A 91 11.29 13.57 -10.44
CA PHE A 91 11.52 14.73 -9.59
C PHE A 91 10.21 15.35 -9.10
N VAL A 92 9.23 15.53 -9.99
CA VAL A 92 7.89 16.04 -9.60
C VAL A 92 7.18 15.04 -8.69
N GLY A 93 7.28 13.75 -9.00
CA GLY A 93 6.74 12.69 -8.13
C GLY A 93 7.35 12.75 -6.73
N PHE A 94 8.67 12.87 -6.65
CA PHE A 94 9.37 12.96 -5.36
C PHE A 94 9.01 14.23 -4.59
N PHE A 95 8.86 15.37 -5.27
CA PHE A 95 8.40 16.60 -4.64
C PHE A 95 6.98 16.46 -4.07
N HIS A 96 6.05 15.85 -4.82
CA HIS A 96 4.70 15.55 -4.35
C HIS A 96 4.71 14.57 -3.17
N PHE A 97 5.62 13.59 -3.15
CA PHE A 97 5.80 12.68 -2.03
C PHE A 97 6.19 13.45 -0.75
N LEU A 98 7.13 14.39 -0.83
CA LEU A 98 7.51 15.24 0.30
C LEU A 98 6.37 16.16 0.77
N ILE A 99 5.59 16.72 -0.16
CA ILE A 99 4.38 17.49 0.18
C ILE A 99 3.41 16.60 0.95
N LEU A 100 3.12 15.40 0.46
CA LEU A 100 2.21 14.48 1.13
C LEU A 100 2.70 14.15 2.55
N LEU A 101 3.98 13.77 2.69
CA LEU A 101 4.58 13.47 4.00
C LEU A 101 4.44 14.62 5.00
N SER A 102 4.69 15.85 4.56
CA SER A 102 4.70 17.04 5.43
C SER A 102 3.31 17.60 5.75
N THR A 103 2.34 17.44 4.84
CA THR A 103 1.01 18.05 4.98
C THR A 103 -0.06 17.08 5.48
N HIS A 104 0.14 15.77 5.31
CA HIS A 104 -0.83 14.77 5.73
C HIS A 104 -0.85 14.61 7.25
N ASN A 105 -2.04 14.64 7.84
CA ASN A 105 -2.21 14.40 9.28
C ASN A 105 -2.28 12.89 9.57
N TRP A 106 -1.12 12.27 9.71
CA TRP A 106 -0.95 10.83 9.96
C TRP A 106 -1.56 10.33 11.27
N LEU A 107 -1.79 11.21 12.25
CA LEU A 107 -2.35 10.82 13.55
C LEU A 107 -3.88 10.67 13.51
N VAL A 108 -4.54 11.46 12.67
CA VAL A 108 -6.01 11.55 12.64
C VAL A 108 -6.59 10.88 11.39
N LYS A 109 -5.85 10.89 10.27
CA LYS A 109 -6.33 10.43 8.99
C LYS A 109 -5.45 9.30 8.44
N PRO A 110 -6.01 8.09 8.21
CA PRO A 110 -5.29 7.06 7.48
C PRO A 110 -5.16 7.45 5.99
N LEU A 111 -4.03 7.10 5.39
CA LEU A 111 -3.84 7.20 3.95
C LEU A 111 -4.53 6.00 3.28
N LEU A 112 -5.64 6.25 2.59
CA LEU A 112 -6.37 5.24 1.83
C LEU A 112 -6.00 5.35 0.35
N VAL A 113 -5.61 4.24 -0.27
CA VAL A 113 -5.18 4.18 -1.68
C VAL A 113 -6.11 3.26 -2.45
N ASP A 114 -6.78 3.82 -3.46
CA ASP A 114 -7.68 3.09 -4.36
C ASP A 114 -6.95 2.77 -5.66
N PHE A 115 -6.42 1.55 -5.77
CA PHE A 115 -5.63 1.11 -6.92
C PHE A 115 -6.44 0.92 -8.19
N ASP A 116 -7.74 0.65 -8.05
CA ASP A 116 -8.63 0.33 -9.17
C ASP A 116 -9.59 1.49 -9.51
N ASN A 117 -9.51 2.61 -8.77
CA ASN A 117 -10.43 3.75 -8.89
C ASN A 117 -11.92 3.34 -8.74
N ASN A 118 -12.19 2.30 -7.96
CA ASN A 118 -13.51 1.71 -7.78
C ASN A 118 -14.32 2.42 -6.68
N TRP A 119 -13.67 3.06 -5.72
CA TRP A 119 -14.32 3.70 -4.58
C TRP A 119 -14.98 5.02 -4.98
N THR A 120 -14.43 5.72 -5.97
CA THR A 120 -15.05 6.95 -6.53
C THR A 120 -16.30 6.64 -7.35
N GLY A 121 -16.36 5.46 -7.99
CA GLY A 121 -17.53 5.02 -8.74
C GLY A 121 -18.78 4.95 -7.86
N LEU A 122 -18.66 4.42 -6.64
CA LEU A 122 -19.77 4.32 -5.68
C LEU A 122 -20.33 5.70 -5.30
N LEU A 123 -19.47 6.69 -5.05
CA LEU A 123 -19.92 8.06 -4.73
C LEU A 123 -20.67 8.71 -5.90
N HIS A 124 -20.22 8.49 -7.13
CA HIS A 124 -20.97 8.93 -8.33
C HIS A 124 -22.31 8.20 -8.49
N PHE A 125 -22.39 6.90 -8.15
CA PHE A 125 -23.65 6.14 -8.14
C PHE A 125 -24.63 6.64 -7.07
N TYR A 126 -24.15 6.99 -5.87
CA TYR A 126 -25.00 7.58 -4.82
C TYR A 126 -25.49 8.98 -5.19
N SER A 127 -24.63 9.83 -5.78
CA SER A 127 -25.06 11.14 -6.31
C SER A 127 -26.07 11.01 -7.47
N PHE A 128 -25.99 9.95 -8.27
CA PHE A 128 -26.95 9.67 -9.34
C PHE A 128 -28.29 9.14 -8.79
N LEU A 129 -28.28 8.36 -7.71
CA LEU A 129 -29.49 7.85 -7.06
C LEU A 129 -30.23 8.92 -6.25
N GLU A 130 -29.53 9.89 -5.67
CA GLU A 130 -30.15 11.06 -5.00
C GLU A 130 -30.77 12.07 -5.98
N LEU A 131 -30.46 11.97 -7.28
CA LEU A 131 -30.98 12.82 -8.35
C LEU A 131 -32.05 12.14 -9.22
N SER A 132 -32.52 10.94 -8.86
CA SER A 132 -33.71 10.37 -9.47
C SER A 132 -34.97 10.90 -8.76
N PRO A 133 -35.94 11.48 -9.48
CA PRO A 133 -37.20 11.96 -8.89
C PRO A 133 -38.07 10.82 -8.34
#